data_AF-A0AAV3QFD8-F1
#
_entry.id   AF-A0AAV3QFD8-F1
#
_cell.length_a   1.000
_cell.length_b   1.000
_cell.length_c   1.000
_cell.angle_alpha   90.00
_cell.angle_beta   90.00
_cell.angle_gamma   90.00
#
_symmetry.space_group_name_H-M   'P 1'
#
loop_
_entity.id
_entity.type
_entity.pdbx_description
1 polymer ?
#
loop_
_entity_poly.entity_id
_entity_poly.type
_entity_poly.pdbx_seq_one_letter_code
_entity_poly.pdbx_strand_id
1 'polypeptide(L)'
;MGLKFMASSSQRFDMRVGLMTTVSDFPAYIMLSGWSTKGYLACPSCHYETDGQHLPHSNKLCYQHHRRFLEPFHPWRHNKKNFNGKSEERNEHVPLKEIDIENLLSK
;
A
#
# COMPACT_ATOMS: atom_id res chain seq x y z
N MET A 1 -10.20 -5.13 -22.00
CA MET A 1 -9.03 -4.37 -22.50
C MET A 1 -8.21 -5.34 -23.35
N GLY A 2 -8.24 -5.18 -24.68
CA GLY A 2 -7.57 -6.11 -25.59
C GLY A 2 -6.11 -5.71 -25.79
N LEU A 3 -5.18 -6.62 -25.52
CA LEU A 3 -3.76 -6.41 -25.82
C LEU A 3 -3.53 -6.69 -27.30
N LYS A 4 -3.00 -5.71 -28.04
CA LYS A 4 -2.69 -5.84 -29.47
C LYS A 4 -1.18 -5.94 -29.65
N PHE A 5 -0.70 -7.14 -29.96
CA PHE A 5 0.69 -7.39 -30.34
C PHE A 5 0.83 -7.16 -31.85
N MET A 6 1.78 -6.32 -32.29
CA MET A 6 2.07 -6.13 -33.71
C MET A 6 3.33 -6.93 -34.07
N ALA A 7 3.16 -8.07 -34.73
CA ALA A 7 4.25 -8.77 -35.41
C ALA A 7 4.53 -8.09 -36.76
N SER A 8 5.81 -7.95 -37.14
CA SER A 8 6.22 -7.20 -38.35
C SER A 8 6.01 -7.95 -39.67
N SER A 9 5.58 -9.22 -39.63
CA SER A 9 5.21 -10.01 -40.80
C SER A 9 3.72 -10.30 -40.78
N SER A 10 3.03 -10.03 -41.90
CA SER A 10 1.59 -10.26 -42.11
C SER A 10 1.19 -11.75 -42.15
N GLN A 11 1.75 -12.58 -41.28
CA GLN A 11 1.38 -13.99 -41.12
C GLN A 11 0.44 -14.16 -39.93
N ARG A 12 -0.62 -14.94 -40.14
CA ARG A 12 -1.57 -15.34 -39.09
C ARG A 12 -1.03 -16.60 -38.42
N PHE A 13 -0.89 -16.60 -37.11
CA PHE A 13 -0.55 -17.77 -36.30
C PHE A 13 -1.43 -17.81 -35.04
N ASP A 14 -1.73 -19.03 -34.57
CA ASP A 14 -2.49 -19.22 -33.34
C ASP A 14 -1.60 -18.94 -32.13
N MET A 15 -1.83 -17.79 -31.50
CA MET A 15 -1.13 -17.40 -30.28
C MET A 15 -1.94 -17.84 -29.06
N ARG A 16 -1.36 -18.69 -28.22
CA ARG A 16 -1.85 -18.95 -26.85
C ARG A 16 -1.09 -18.04 -25.90
N VAL A 17 -1.79 -17.12 -25.23
CA VAL A 17 -1.21 -16.20 -24.24
C VAL A 17 -1.60 -16.67 -22.85
N GLY A 18 -0.61 -16.90 -21.98
CA GLY A 18 -0.80 -17.11 -20.55
C GLY A 18 -0.37 -15.87 -19.77
N LEU A 19 -1.19 -15.41 -18.84
CA LEU A 19 -0.84 -14.32 -17.92
C LEU A 19 -0.07 -14.92 -16.72
N MET A 20 1.21 -14.60 -16.60
CA MET A 20 2.03 -15.08 -15.47
C MET A 20 1.97 -14.16 -14.26
N THR A 21 2.06 -12.85 -14.47
CA THR A 21 2.00 -11.84 -13.40
C THR A 21 1.57 -10.48 -13.96
N THR A 22 0.95 -9.66 -13.12
CA THR A 22 0.63 -8.26 -13.43
C THR A 22 1.36 -7.36 -12.45
N VAL A 23 2.31 -6.57 -12.95
CA VAL A 23 2.90 -5.46 -12.16
C VAL A 23 1.94 -4.29 -12.24
N SER A 24 1.29 -3.98 -11.12
CA SER A 24 0.41 -2.82 -10.98
C SER A 24 1.09 -1.74 -10.15
N ASP A 25 0.84 -0.48 -10.50
CA ASP A 25 1.19 0.63 -9.63
C ASP A 25 0.14 0.79 -8.51
N PHE A 26 0.43 1.66 -7.55
CA PHE A 26 -0.43 1.84 -6.38
C PHE A 26 -1.86 2.32 -6.73
N PRO A 27 -2.07 3.21 -7.73
CA PRO A 27 -3.42 3.52 -8.23
C PRO A 27 -4.12 2.34 -8.90
N ALA A 28 -3.44 1.55 -9.74
CA ALA A 28 -4.04 0.38 -10.38
C ALA A 28 -4.43 -0.71 -9.38
N TYR A 29 -3.74 -0.79 -8.24
CA TYR A 29 -4.08 -1.70 -7.15
C TYR A 29 -5.54 -1.54 -6.72
N ILE A 30 -6.05 -0.30 -6.60
CA ILE A 30 -7.46 -0.02 -6.25
C ILE A 30 -8.42 -0.79 -7.15
N MET A 31 -8.18 -0.77 -8.46
CA MET A 31 -9.08 -1.36 -9.43
C MET A 31 -9.02 -2.88 -9.44
N LEU A 32 -7.85 -3.45 -9.11
CA LEU A 32 -7.64 -4.89 -9.14
C LEU A 32 -8.09 -5.56 -7.84
N SER A 33 -7.83 -4.94 -6.69
CA SER A 33 -8.12 -5.51 -5.38
C SER A 33 -9.41 -4.97 -4.75
N GLY A 34 -10.00 -3.89 -5.27
CA GLY A 34 -11.09 -3.18 -4.60
C GLY A 34 -10.63 -2.41 -3.36
N TRP A 35 -9.32 -2.26 -3.17
CA TRP A 35 -8.74 -1.69 -1.96
C TRP A 35 -8.79 -0.16 -1.93
N SER A 36 -9.08 0.41 -0.77
CA SER A 36 -9.03 1.87 -0.58
C SER A 36 -7.58 2.34 -0.47
N THR A 37 -7.12 3.20 -1.37
CA THR A 37 -5.82 3.91 -1.23
C THR A 37 -5.88 5.15 -0.35
N LYS A 38 -7.02 5.39 0.30
CA LYS A 38 -7.28 6.55 1.15
C LYS A 38 -7.82 6.12 2.51
N GLY A 39 -7.72 7.03 3.46
CA GLY A 39 -8.24 6.80 4.79
C GLY A 39 -7.35 5.90 5.64
N TYR A 40 -7.92 5.36 6.72
CA TYR A 40 -7.24 4.50 7.69
C TYR A 40 -6.95 3.09 7.18
N LEU A 41 -7.21 2.80 5.91
CA LEU A 41 -6.92 1.53 5.26
C LEU A 41 -6.01 1.71 4.05
N ALA A 42 -5.45 2.91 3.85
CA ALA A 42 -4.69 3.24 2.65
C ALA A 42 -3.49 2.32 2.43
N CYS A 43 -2.81 1.89 3.50
CA CYS A 43 -1.60 1.10 3.37
C CYS A 43 -1.93 -0.41 3.34
N PRO A 44 -1.59 -1.14 2.25
CA PRO A 44 -1.84 -2.58 2.16
C PRO A 44 -1.01 -3.39 3.17
N SER A 45 0.17 -2.88 3.57
CA SER A 45 1.03 -3.54 4.55
C SER A 45 0.55 -3.34 5.99
N CYS A 46 0.03 -2.15 6.33
CA CYS A 46 -0.41 -1.82 7.69
C CYS A 46 -1.89 -2.13 7.93
N HIS A 47 -2.73 -2.05 6.90
CA HIS A 47 -4.17 -2.25 6.96
C HIS A 47 -4.80 -1.48 8.13
N TYR A 48 -5.38 -2.19 9.11
CA TYR A 48 -6.06 -1.63 10.28
C TYR A 48 -5.13 -0.83 11.17
N GLU A 49 -3.84 -1.10 11.07
CA GLU A 49 -2.81 -0.40 11.82
C GLU A 49 -2.23 0.80 11.06
N THR A 50 -2.89 1.24 9.99
CA THR A 50 -2.55 2.50 9.33
C THR A 50 -2.85 3.65 10.26
N ASP A 51 -1.80 4.16 10.90
CA ASP A 51 -1.86 5.29 11.81
C ASP A 51 -2.01 6.62 11.04
N GLY A 52 -3.26 6.94 10.71
CA GLY A 52 -3.66 8.26 10.23
C GLY A 52 -4.07 9.19 11.36
N GLN A 53 -3.77 10.48 11.23
CA GLN A 53 -4.36 11.54 12.06
C GLN A 53 -5.13 12.51 11.18
N HIS A 54 -6.40 12.74 11.52
CA HIS A 54 -7.21 13.73 10.83
C HIS A 54 -6.79 15.14 11.27
N LEU A 55 -6.46 15.98 10.30
CA LEU A 55 -6.13 17.39 10.53
C LEU A 55 -7.42 18.23 10.44
N PRO A 56 -7.95 18.77 11.56
CA PRO A 56 -9.28 19.37 11.60
C PRO A 56 -9.43 20.60 10.69
N HIS A 57 -8.36 21.37 10.49
CA HIS A 57 -8.40 22.60 9.69
C HIS A 57 -8.30 22.36 8.19
N SER A 58 -7.72 21.23 7.76
CA SER A 58 -7.55 20.92 6.34
C SER A 58 -8.45 19.80 5.84
N ASN A 59 -9.16 19.11 6.74
CA ASN A 59 -9.96 17.92 6.46
C ASN A 59 -9.16 16.82 5.71
N LYS A 60 -7.86 16.73 5.98
CA LYS A 60 -6.95 15.75 5.39
C LYS A 60 -6.50 14.75 6.44
N LEU A 61 -6.34 13.50 6.00
CA LEU A 61 -5.67 12.48 6.79
C LEU A 61 -4.16 12.57 6.58
N CYS A 62 -3.39 12.61 7.66
CA CYS A 62 -1.94 12.67 7.64
C CYS A 62 -1.34 11.42 8.30
N TYR A 63 -0.38 10.77 7.65
CA TYR A 63 0.27 9.55 8.14
C TYR A 63 1.58 9.88 8.86
N GLN A 64 1.49 10.28 10.13
CA GLN A 64 2.63 10.84 10.89
C GLN A 64 3.43 9.81 11.70
N HIS A 65 2.94 8.57 11.81
CA HIS A 65 3.52 7.55 12.69
C HIS A 65 4.44 6.57 11.96
N HIS A 66 5.09 7.02 10.89
CA HIS A 66 6.07 6.23 10.12
C HIS A 66 7.38 5.98 10.89
N ARG A 67 7.61 6.64 12.04
CA ARG A 67 8.80 6.44 12.87
C ARG A 67 8.88 5.07 13.53
N ARG A 68 7.79 4.30 13.52
CA ARG A 68 7.73 2.90 13.96
C ARG A 68 8.62 1.95 13.15
N PHE A 69 8.93 2.31 11.91
CA PHE A 69 9.74 1.53 10.97
C PHE A 69 11.25 1.78 11.16
N LEU A 70 11.60 2.71 12.07
CA LEU A 70 12.98 2.95 12.44
C LEU A 70 13.40 1.97 13.53
N GLU A 71 14.69 1.65 13.57
CA GLU A 71 15.29 0.84 14.62
C GLU A 71 14.91 1.33 16.02
N PRO A 72 14.73 0.44 17.02
CA PRO A 72 14.15 0.78 18.31
C PRO A 72 14.83 1.96 19.03
N PHE A 73 16.15 2.07 18.87
CA PHE A 73 17.00 3.09 19.50
C PHE A 73 17.33 4.28 18.58
N HIS A 74 16.64 4.40 17.43
CA HIS A 74 16.90 5.48 16.50
C HIS A 74 16.53 6.84 17.13
N PRO A 75 17.41 7.87 17.11
CA PRO A 75 17.16 9.14 17.80
C PRO A 75 15.85 9.84 17.43
N TRP A 76 15.40 9.67 16.17
CA TRP A 76 14.15 10.25 15.71
C TRP A 76 12.90 9.66 16.37
N ARG A 77 12.94 8.43 16.92
CA ARG A 77 11.82 7.85 17.66
C ARG A 77 11.51 8.65 18.94
N HIS A 78 12.52 9.26 19.55
CA HIS A 78 12.36 10.09 20.76
C HIS A 78 12.34 11.60 20.49
N ASN A 79 12.54 12.03 19.25
CA ASN A 79 12.51 13.44 18.89
C ASN A 79 11.05 13.96 18.90
N LYS A 80 10.59 14.46 20.04
CA LYS A 80 9.24 15.05 20.17
C LYS A 80 9.14 16.40 19.46
N LYS A 81 10.22 17.17 19.46
CA LYS A 81 10.25 18.57 19.01
C LYS A 81 9.99 18.73 17.52
N ASN A 82 10.57 17.87 16.69
CA ASN A 82 10.49 17.99 15.23
C ASN A 82 9.33 17.19 14.60
N PHE A 83 8.57 16.44 15.41
CA PHE A 83 7.52 15.54 14.95
C PHE A 83 6.20 15.83 15.69
N ASN A 84 5.37 14.81 15.92
CA ASN A 84 4.03 14.92 16.50
C ASN A 84 4.00 15.12 18.03
N GLY A 85 5.09 15.57 18.66
CA GLY A 85 5.16 15.78 20.11
C GLY A 85 5.23 14.50 20.96
N LYS A 86 5.18 13.31 20.35
CA LYS A 86 5.19 12.02 21.06
C LYS A 86 6.50 11.28 20.87
N SER A 87 6.89 10.45 21.85
CA SER A 87 7.90 9.41 21.64
C SER A 87 7.24 8.23 20.96
N GLU A 88 7.93 7.58 20.03
CA GLU A 88 7.48 6.35 19.40
C GLU A 88 8.21 5.16 20.02
N GLU A 89 7.47 4.33 20.74
CA GLU A 89 8.00 3.12 21.38
C GLU A 89 7.47 1.84 20.72
N ARG A 90 6.42 1.95 19.89
CA ARG A 90 5.75 0.80 19.28
C ARG A 90 6.62 0.19 18.17
N ASN A 91 6.81 -1.12 18.24
CA ASN A 91 7.53 -1.85 17.19
C ASN A 91 6.82 -1.76 15.85
N GLU A 92 7.54 -2.04 14.77
CA GLU A 92 6.94 -2.28 13.46
C GLU A 92 5.82 -3.33 13.56
N HIS A 93 4.69 -3.11 12.86
CA HIS A 93 3.67 -4.15 12.79
C HIS A 93 4.13 -5.24 11.86
N VAL A 94 3.71 -6.46 12.16
CA VAL A 94 3.84 -7.57 11.22
C VAL A 94 3.05 -7.20 9.95
N PRO A 95 3.70 -7.11 8.78
CA PRO A 95 3.00 -6.88 7.54
C PRO A 95 1.98 -7.98 7.32
N LEU A 96 0.79 -7.63 6.81
CA LEU A 96 -0.18 -8.65 6.43
C LEU A 96 0.39 -9.57 5.35
N LYS A 97 0.11 -10.87 5.47
CA LYS A 97 0.44 -11.82 4.42
C LYS A 97 -0.61 -11.75 3.32
N GLU A 98 -0.21 -12.16 2.13
CA GLU A 98 -1.08 -12.16 0.94
C GLU A 98 -2.39 -12.93 1.17
N ILE A 99 -2.32 -14.08 1.86
CA ILE A 99 -3.50 -14.87 2.28
C ILE A 99 -4.44 -14.07 3.19
N ASP A 100 -3.90 -13.26 4.10
CA ASP A 100 -4.71 -12.44 4.99
C ASP A 100 -5.40 -11.31 4.20
N ILE A 101 -4.70 -10.76 3.21
CA ILE A 101 -5.24 -9.73 2.30
C ILE A 101 -6.37 -10.31 1.43
N GLU A 102 -6.20 -11.49 0.84
CA GLU A 102 -7.24 -12.16 0.05
C GLU A 102 -8.50 -12.47 0.88
N ASN A 103 -8.33 -12.90 2.14
CA ASN A 103 -9.43 -13.13 3.06
C ASN A 103 -10.19 -11.85 3.45
N LEU A 104 -9.50 -10.71 3.44
CA LEU A 104 -10.10 -9.40 3.73
C LEU A 104 -10.84 -8.82 2.52
N LEU A 105 -10.41 -9.18 1.31
CA LEU A 105 -10.99 -8.74 0.04
C LEU A 105 -12.13 -9.62 -0.49
N SER A 106 -12.29 -10.84 0.06
CA SER A 106 -13.32 -11.81 -0.37
C SER A 106 -14.66 -11.71 0.38
N LYS A 107 -14.85 -10.66 1.18
CA LYS A 107 -16.11 -10.33 1.87
C LYS A 107 -16.80 -9.14 1.21
#